data_AF-A0A0P7W9D1-F1
#
_entry.id   AF-A0A0P7W9D1-F1
#
_cell.length_a   1.000
_cell.length_b   1.000
_cell.length_c   1.000
_cell.angle_alpha   90.00
_cell.angle_beta   90.00
_cell.angle_gamma   90.00
#
_symmetry.space_group_name_H-M   'P 1'
#
loop_
_entity.id
_entity.type
_entity.pdbx_description
1 polymer ?
#
loop_
_entity_poly.entity_id
_entity_poly.type
_entity_poly.pdbx_seq_one_letter_code
_entity_poly.pdbx_strand_id
1 'polypeptide(L)'
;THLQCASGCLRCKGPHPNDCCHKQCAAGCTGPKDTDCLACRHFNDNGVCKDNCPSANIYDPVTFQLKPNKNKKFSFGATCVKECPRNYLAMEMACTMVCPNSNQEVIVTDTEGNMTNKCEKCDGDCPKVCYGLGMDSLQGVLAINSSNIGLFDGCKKIFGSLAFLPQTFTGDPLRNISALDPNQLGVFRSLREITGYLYIEAWPETWRNLSVFENLEFIRGRMLYRGVFSLGVQSLNIESLGLRSLRNVAGGLILIHNNSRLCYTSSLPWKALLPPDRSAQFIVTANRSPQDCAAEGYVCDAQCEGGCWGPGPGQCRSCQKKRRGSECVEECNIRQGRALRLGFAYGEGGTAFRGVKEDQYTVWKYPDATGRCLPCEVNCTLSCKVLDEQGCPIDQRAGPGTTIAAVVGGVILFLILVAILVFYLRRQKHMKRKETLRRILQEHEVCEGRPETGGEGPS
;
A
#
# COMPACT_ATOMS: atom_id res chain seq x y z
N THR A 1 -30.17 21.65 -36.79
CA THR A 1 -31.55 22.08 -37.07
C THR A 1 -32.34 22.00 -35.78
N HIS A 2 -32.83 23.14 -35.26
CA HIS A 2 -33.63 23.17 -34.04
C HIS A 2 -35.09 22.98 -34.43
N LEU A 3 -35.66 21.79 -34.18
CA LEU A 3 -37.10 21.59 -34.35
C LEU A 3 -37.85 22.49 -33.36
N GLN A 4 -38.90 23.17 -33.80
CA GLN A 4 -39.82 23.86 -32.90
C GLN A 4 -40.75 22.83 -32.27
N CYS A 5 -40.61 22.62 -30.97
CA CYS A 5 -41.47 21.73 -30.20
C CYS A 5 -42.71 22.47 -29.69
N ALA A 6 -43.77 21.70 -29.38
CA ALA A 6 -44.89 22.21 -28.63
C ALA A 6 -44.46 22.78 -27.26
N SER A 7 -45.21 23.77 -26.76
CA SER A 7 -44.92 24.44 -25.49
C SER A 7 -44.85 23.45 -24.32
N GLY A 8 -43.84 23.59 -23.47
CA GLY A 8 -43.61 22.72 -22.31
C GLY A 8 -42.77 21.46 -22.59
N CYS A 9 -42.43 21.19 -23.85
CA CYS A 9 -41.61 20.03 -24.22
C CYS A 9 -40.13 20.41 -24.37
N LEU A 10 -39.27 19.69 -23.65
CA LEU A 10 -37.81 19.89 -23.71
C LEU A 10 -37.21 19.42 -25.05
N ARG A 11 -37.73 18.30 -25.57
CA ARG A 11 -37.34 17.64 -26.81
C ARG A 11 -38.58 17.05 -27.48
N CYS A 12 -38.55 16.95 -28.81
CA CYS A 12 -39.64 16.42 -29.60
C CYS A 12 -39.11 15.81 -30.89
N LYS A 13 -39.92 14.93 -31.51
CA LYS A 13 -39.68 14.41 -32.87
C LYS A 13 -40.38 15.22 -33.97
N GLY A 14 -41.24 16.15 -33.57
CA GLY A 14 -42.14 16.92 -34.44
C GLY A 14 -42.81 18.07 -33.67
N PRO A 15 -43.57 18.94 -34.36
CA PRO A 15 -44.11 20.16 -33.78
C PRO A 15 -45.37 19.95 -32.92
N HIS A 16 -46.01 18.78 -33.00
CA HIS A 16 -47.26 18.55 -32.29
C HIS A 16 -47.02 18.14 -30.83
N PRO A 17 -47.98 18.36 -29.91
CA PRO A 17 -47.86 17.91 -28.51
C PRO A 17 -47.64 16.40 -28.36
N ASN A 18 -48.18 15.59 -29.28
CA ASN A 18 -47.98 14.13 -29.28
C ASN A 18 -46.57 13.70 -29.73
N ASP A 19 -45.80 14.62 -30.29
CA ASP A 19 -44.41 14.38 -30.69
C ASP A 19 -43.43 14.67 -29.55
N CYS A 20 -43.93 15.05 -28.37
CA CYS A 20 -43.09 15.33 -27.22
C CYS A 20 -42.42 14.05 -26.72
N CYS A 21 -41.11 14.16 -26.50
CA CYS A 21 -40.32 13.07 -25.95
C CYS A 21 -40.49 12.97 -24.45
N HIS A 22 -40.18 11.80 -23.90
CA HIS A 22 -40.08 11.64 -22.46
C HIS A 22 -39.07 12.66 -21.86
N LYS A 23 -39.35 13.16 -20.65
CA LYS A 23 -38.52 14.17 -19.97
C LYS A 23 -37.06 13.73 -19.73
N GLN A 24 -36.82 12.41 -19.74
CA GLN A 24 -35.50 11.81 -19.60
C GLN A 24 -34.76 11.62 -20.93
N CYS A 25 -35.30 12.07 -22.06
CA CYS A 25 -34.60 12.07 -23.34
C CYS A 25 -33.73 13.34 -23.50
N ALA A 26 -32.48 13.19 -23.91
CA ALA A 26 -31.51 14.28 -24.07
C ALA A 26 -31.47 14.87 -25.48
N ALA A 27 -31.37 14.00 -26.48
CA ALA A 27 -31.12 14.38 -27.88
C ALA A 27 -32.39 14.40 -28.74
N GLY A 28 -33.37 13.56 -28.40
CA GLY A 28 -34.59 13.31 -29.17
C GLY A 28 -35.14 11.93 -28.85
N CYS A 29 -36.17 11.50 -29.57
CA CYS A 29 -36.83 10.22 -29.36
C CYS A 29 -37.47 9.68 -30.65
N THR A 30 -37.67 8.37 -30.69
CA THR A 30 -38.50 7.70 -31.72
C THR A 30 -39.97 7.62 -31.29
N GLY A 31 -40.23 7.72 -29.99
CA GLY A 31 -41.55 7.64 -29.37
C GLY A 31 -41.61 8.36 -28.02
N PRO A 32 -42.79 8.40 -27.37
CA PRO A 32 -42.99 9.20 -26.16
C PRO A 32 -42.47 8.55 -24.88
N LYS A 33 -42.06 7.26 -24.90
CA LYS A 33 -41.62 6.53 -23.70
C LYS A 33 -40.16 6.81 -23.36
N ASP A 34 -39.80 6.50 -22.12
CA ASP A 34 -38.43 6.56 -21.62
C ASP A 34 -37.49 5.50 -22.22
N THR A 35 -38.04 4.49 -22.89
CA THR A 35 -37.32 3.49 -23.71
C THR A 35 -37.04 3.95 -25.13
N ASP A 36 -37.71 5.00 -25.60
CA ASP A 36 -37.69 5.42 -27.00
C ASP A 36 -36.73 6.59 -27.22
N CYS A 37 -35.95 6.95 -26.20
CA CYS A 37 -34.98 8.03 -26.27
C CYS A 37 -33.79 7.66 -27.15
N LEU A 38 -33.33 8.61 -27.98
CA LEU A 38 -32.07 8.46 -28.73
C LEU A 38 -30.84 8.50 -27.80
N ALA A 39 -30.94 9.26 -26.71
CA ALA A 39 -29.95 9.33 -25.65
C ALA A 39 -30.63 9.72 -24.34
N CYS A 40 -30.16 9.16 -23.22
CA CYS A 40 -30.69 9.49 -21.89
C CYS A 40 -30.11 10.81 -21.38
N ARG A 41 -30.95 11.59 -20.69
CA ARG A 41 -30.57 12.85 -20.04
C ARG A 41 -29.68 12.62 -18.83
N HIS A 42 -29.99 11.61 -18.03
CA HIS A 42 -29.21 11.25 -16.84
C HIS A 42 -28.62 9.85 -16.99
N PHE A 43 -29.39 8.79 -16.72
CA PHE A 43 -28.86 7.42 -16.72
C PHE A 43 -29.62 6.49 -17.65
N ASN A 44 -28.87 5.64 -18.36
CA ASN A 44 -29.40 4.49 -19.08
C ASN A 44 -29.35 3.24 -18.20
N ASP A 45 -30.52 2.70 -17.88
CA ASP A 45 -30.69 1.44 -17.15
C ASP A 45 -31.24 0.36 -18.10
N ASN A 46 -30.34 -0.36 -18.76
CA ASN A 46 -30.68 -1.45 -19.71
C ASN A 46 -31.68 -1.02 -20.81
N GLY A 47 -31.52 0.18 -21.37
CA GLY A 47 -32.37 0.74 -22.43
C GLY A 47 -33.47 1.67 -21.92
N VAL A 48 -33.66 1.79 -20.60
CA VAL A 48 -34.64 2.69 -19.99
C VAL A 48 -33.94 3.94 -19.46
N CYS A 49 -34.36 5.13 -19.90
CA CYS A 49 -33.80 6.38 -19.40
C CYS A 49 -34.40 6.81 -18.07
N LYS A 50 -33.59 6.79 -17.01
CA LYS A 50 -33.99 7.09 -15.64
C LYS A 50 -33.26 8.30 -15.08
N ASP A 51 -33.89 8.93 -14.10
CA ASP A 51 -33.34 10.08 -13.38
C ASP A 51 -32.20 9.68 -12.43
N ASN A 52 -32.36 8.53 -11.75
CA ASN A 52 -31.37 7.95 -10.85
C ASN A 52 -31.30 6.44 -11.06
N CYS A 53 -30.12 5.86 -10.82
CA CYS A 53 -29.98 4.40 -10.78
C CYS A 53 -30.71 3.81 -9.57
N PRO A 54 -31.18 2.55 -9.65
CA PRO A 54 -31.82 1.85 -8.54
C PRO A 54 -31.05 1.95 -7.22
N SER A 55 -31.64 2.64 -6.24
CA SER A 55 -31.07 2.91 -4.91
C SER A 55 -30.71 1.64 -4.14
N ALA A 56 -29.79 1.74 -3.18
CA ALA A 56 -29.38 0.62 -2.34
C ALA A 56 -30.51 0.09 -1.44
N ASN A 57 -31.46 0.95 -1.06
CA ASN A 57 -32.60 0.61 -0.22
C ASN A 57 -33.91 1.05 -0.89
N ILE A 58 -34.99 0.31 -0.66
CA ILE A 58 -36.36 0.63 -1.06
C ILE A 58 -37.20 0.80 0.21
N TYR A 59 -38.06 1.80 0.23
CA TYR A 59 -39.04 2.00 1.30
C TYR A 59 -40.18 1.00 1.17
N ASP A 60 -40.42 0.22 2.23
CA ASP A 60 -41.56 -0.69 2.31
C ASP A 60 -42.74 0.02 3.00
N PRO A 61 -43.83 0.33 2.27
CA PRO A 61 -44.97 1.06 2.83
C PRO A 61 -45.76 0.26 3.87
N VAL A 62 -45.58 -1.06 3.97
CA VAL A 62 -46.26 -1.90 4.96
C VAL A 62 -45.54 -1.88 6.30
N THR A 63 -44.20 -1.97 6.26
CA THR A 63 -43.37 -2.00 7.47
C THR A 63 -42.83 -0.63 7.88
N PHE A 64 -43.02 0.39 7.05
CA PHE A 64 -42.48 1.75 7.21
C PHE A 64 -40.96 1.78 7.39
N GLN A 65 -40.26 0.78 6.84
CA GLN A 65 -38.82 0.61 6.97
C GLN A 65 -38.13 0.60 5.61
N LEU A 66 -36.85 1.01 5.60
CA LEU A 66 -35.97 0.87 4.44
C LEU A 66 -35.44 -0.57 4.40
N LYS A 67 -35.76 -1.29 3.32
CA LYS A 67 -35.27 -2.63 3.06
C LYS A 67 -34.21 -2.62 1.95
N PRO A 68 -33.16 -3.46 2.03
CA PRO A 68 -32.18 -3.58 0.97
C PRO A 68 -32.82 -3.90 -0.39
N ASN A 69 -32.44 -3.14 -1.42
CA ASN A 69 -32.92 -3.32 -2.77
C ASN A 69 -32.12 -4.41 -3.50
N LYS A 70 -32.76 -5.54 -3.80
CA LYS A 70 -32.14 -6.61 -4.60
C LYS A 70 -31.73 -6.17 -6.00
N ASN A 71 -32.37 -5.12 -6.53
CA ASN A 71 -32.10 -4.56 -7.85
C ASN A 71 -31.16 -3.35 -7.81
N LYS A 72 -30.43 -3.13 -6.71
CA LYS A 72 -29.43 -2.06 -6.58
C LYS A 72 -28.50 -2.06 -7.80
N LYS A 73 -28.25 -0.87 -8.34
CA LYS A 73 -27.22 -0.64 -9.35
C LYS A 73 -26.41 0.61 -9.01
N PHE A 74 -25.16 0.62 -9.42
CA PHE A 74 -24.26 1.75 -9.29
C PHE A 74 -24.37 2.65 -10.52
N SER A 75 -24.28 3.96 -10.31
CA SER A 75 -24.06 4.89 -11.41
C SER A 75 -22.62 4.81 -11.89
N PHE A 76 -22.45 4.64 -13.20
CA PHE A 76 -21.15 4.64 -13.88
C PHE A 76 -21.24 5.50 -15.13
N GLY A 77 -20.72 6.73 -15.04
CA GLY A 77 -20.92 7.76 -16.06
C GLY A 77 -22.42 8.03 -16.24
N ALA A 78 -22.94 7.79 -17.45
CA ALA A 78 -24.36 7.94 -17.78
C ALA A 78 -25.13 6.59 -17.85
N THR A 79 -24.62 5.54 -17.20
CA THR A 79 -25.23 4.20 -17.23
C THR A 79 -25.36 3.59 -15.83
N CYS A 80 -26.30 2.66 -15.65
CA CYS A 80 -26.49 1.92 -14.40
C CYS A 80 -25.94 0.49 -14.51
N VAL A 81 -24.96 0.16 -13.67
CA VAL A 81 -24.28 -1.15 -13.69
C VAL A 81 -24.52 -1.92 -12.39
N LYS A 82 -24.64 -3.25 -12.47
CA LYS A 82 -24.81 -4.09 -11.26
C LYS A 82 -23.54 -4.15 -10.42
N GLU A 83 -22.38 -4.14 -11.07
CA GLU A 83 -21.07 -4.18 -10.46
C GLU A 83 -20.19 -3.11 -11.10
N CYS A 84 -19.30 -2.51 -10.30
CA CYS A 84 -18.35 -1.55 -10.84
C CYS A 84 -17.34 -2.26 -11.75
N PRO A 85 -16.98 -1.66 -12.90
CA PRO A 85 -15.99 -2.23 -13.79
C PRO A 85 -14.64 -2.48 -13.10
N ARG A 86 -13.85 -3.41 -13.63
CA ARG A 86 -12.48 -3.65 -13.16
C ARG A 86 -11.71 -2.34 -13.16
N ASN A 87 -10.91 -2.14 -12.11
CA ASN A 87 -10.17 -0.91 -11.82
C ASN A 87 -11.00 0.29 -11.33
N TYR A 88 -12.30 0.20 -11.09
CA TYR A 88 -13.06 1.27 -10.41
C TYR A 88 -13.30 0.96 -8.94
N LEU A 89 -13.57 2.01 -8.16
CA LEU A 89 -13.89 1.93 -6.73
C LEU A 89 -15.40 1.99 -6.55
N ALA A 90 -15.95 1.03 -5.83
CA ALA A 90 -17.37 1.07 -5.47
C ALA A 90 -17.58 1.96 -4.23
N MET A 91 -18.38 3.01 -4.40
CA MET A 91 -19.01 3.75 -3.31
C MET A 91 -20.36 3.11 -2.97
N GLU A 92 -21.17 3.76 -2.12
CA GLU A 92 -22.50 3.27 -1.78
C GLU A 92 -23.43 3.16 -3.01
N MET A 93 -23.38 4.15 -3.92
CA MET A 93 -24.31 4.28 -5.04
C MET A 93 -23.65 4.54 -6.41
N ALA A 94 -22.33 4.71 -6.46
CA ALA A 94 -21.62 5.11 -7.67
C ALA A 94 -20.28 4.38 -7.80
N CYS A 95 -19.79 4.29 -9.02
CA CYS A 95 -18.43 3.86 -9.32
C CYS A 95 -17.54 5.08 -9.51
N THR A 96 -16.52 5.24 -8.68
CA THR A 96 -15.59 6.37 -8.73
C THR A 96 -14.16 5.92 -9.05
N MET A 97 -13.35 6.84 -9.56
CA MET A 97 -11.92 6.61 -9.78
C MET A 97 -11.08 6.94 -8.55
N VAL A 98 -11.60 7.78 -7.66
CA VAL A 98 -10.90 8.29 -6.47
C VAL A 98 -11.93 8.39 -5.34
N CYS A 99 -11.57 7.94 -4.15
CA CYS A 99 -12.44 8.11 -2.99
C CYS A 99 -12.57 9.59 -2.61
N PRO A 100 -13.73 10.03 -2.13
CA PRO A 100 -13.87 11.36 -1.53
C PRO A 100 -12.87 11.58 -0.38
N ASN A 101 -12.54 12.83 -0.07
CA ASN A 101 -11.53 13.17 0.94
C ASN A 101 -11.82 12.62 2.35
N SER A 102 -13.09 12.32 2.67
CA SER A 102 -13.51 11.69 3.94
C SER A 102 -13.41 10.16 3.93
N ASN A 103 -12.90 9.58 2.84
CA ASN A 103 -12.90 8.15 2.58
C ASN A 103 -11.53 7.65 2.13
N GLN A 104 -11.26 6.38 2.40
CA GLN A 104 -10.05 5.67 1.98
C GLN A 104 -10.41 4.46 1.10
N GLU A 105 -9.49 4.11 0.20
CA GLU A 105 -9.59 2.91 -0.62
C GLU A 105 -9.25 1.68 0.22
N VAL A 106 -10.21 0.75 0.32
CA VAL A 106 -10.06 -0.53 1.00
C VAL A 106 -10.30 -1.67 0.03
N ILE A 107 -9.58 -2.76 0.22
CA ILE A 107 -9.79 -3.99 -0.55
C ILE A 107 -10.67 -4.89 0.30
N VAL A 108 -11.91 -5.11 -0.12
CA VAL A 108 -12.85 -5.99 0.56
C VAL A 108 -12.95 -7.28 -0.22
N THR A 109 -12.58 -8.38 0.44
CA THR A 109 -12.79 -9.73 -0.08
C THR A 109 -14.21 -10.15 0.26
N ASP A 110 -14.99 -10.53 -0.75
CA ASP A 110 -16.31 -11.13 -0.53
C ASP A 110 -16.18 -12.54 0.09
N THR A 111 -17.31 -13.12 0.47
CA THR A 111 -17.40 -14.49 1.02
C THR A 111 -16.98 -15.57 0.02
N GLU A 112 -16.88 -15.24 -1.26
CA GLU A 112 -16.46 -16.12 -2.36
C GLU A 112 -14.97 -15.95 -2.72
N GLY A 113 -14.26 -15.03 -2.05
CA GLY A 113 -12.84 -14.75 -2.28
C GLY A 113 -12.55 -13.67 -3.33
N ASN A 114 -13.55 -13.01 -3.92
CA ASN A 114 -13.33 -11.92 -4.87
C ASN A 114 -12.97 -10.63 -4.15
N MET A 115 -11.84 -10.04 -4.56
CA MET A 115 -11.37 -8.76 -4.05
C MET A 115 -12.04 -7.61 -4.82
N THR A 116 -12.78 -6.78 -4.11
CA THR A 116 -13.40 -5.56 -4.65
C THR A 116 -12.80 -4.33 -3.97
N ASN A 117 -12.36 -3.36 -4.76
CA ASN A 117 -11.88 -2.09 -4.23
C ASN A 117 -13.09 -1.20 -3.91
N LYS A 118 -13.21 -0.78 -2.65
CA LYS A 118 -14.31 0.04 -2.15
C LYS A 118 -13.78 1.31 -1.49
N CYS A 119 -14.66 2.31 -1.37
CA CYS A 119 -14.38 3.52 -0.60
C CYS A 119 -15.11 3.48 0.74
N GLU A 120 -14.38 3.42 1.84
CA GLU A 120 -14.94 3.44 3.19
C GLU A 120 -14.56 4.74 3.89
N LYS A 121 -15.40 5.22 4.82
CA LYS A 121 -15.10 6.44 5.59
C LYS A 121 -13.87 6.20 6.46
N CYS A 122 -13.03 7.22 6.60
CA CYS A 122 -11.89 7.15 7.51
C CYS A 122 -12.37 7.25 8.96
N ASP A 123 -11.82 6.43 9.84
CA ASP A 123 -11.96 6.58 11.28
C ASP A 123 -10.90 7.59 11.78
N GLY A 124 -11.22 8.88 11.71
CA GLY A 124 -10.32 9.98 12.08
C GLY A 124 -9.64 10.64 10.88
N ASP A 125 -8.35 10.98 11.01
CA ASP A 125 -7.60 11.66 9.96
C ASP A 125 -7.30 10.71 8.79
N CYS A 126 -7.77 11.07 7.60
CA CYS A 126 -7.49 10.30 6.40
C CYS A 126 -5.99 10.39 6.02
N PRO A 127 -5.40 9.31 5.48
CA PRO A 127 -4.05 9.33 4.96
C PRO A 127 -3.86 10.43 3.91
N LYS A 128 -2.70 11.08 3.91
CA LYS A 128 -2.35 12.04 2.85
C LYS A 128 -2.36 11.34 1.49
N VAL A 129 -3.17 11.87 0.59
CA VAL A 129 -3.32 11.38 -0.78
C VAL A 129 -2.52 12.27 -1.71
N CYS A 130 -1.78 11.65 -2.64
CA CYS A 130 -1.06 12.39 -3.68
C CYS A 130 -1.89 12.43 -4.95
N TYR A 131 -2.33 13.61 -5.36
CA TYR A 131 -3.05 13.81 -6.61
C TYR A 131 -2.09 14.03 -7.77
N GLY A 132 -2.36 13.37 -8.89
CA GLY A 132 -1.65 13.55 -10.15
C GLY A 132 -2.38 14.51 -11.08
N LEU A 133 -1.85 14.65 -12.29
CA LEU A 133 -2.43 15.48 -13.34
C LEU A 133 -3.89 15.10 -13.60
N GLY A 134 -4.73 16.12 -13.77
CA GLY A 134 -6.16 15.97 -14.03
C GLY A 134 -7.01 15.78 -12.77
N MET A 135 -6.42 15.83 -11.57
CA MET A 135 -7.11 15.68 -10.29
C MET A 135 -6.79 16.85 -9.35
N ASP A 136 -7.79 17.24 -8.54
CA ASP A 136 -7.69 18.25 -7.49
C ASP A 136 -6.97 19.54 -7.96
N SER A 137 -5.96 20.02 -7.23
CA SER A 137 -5.17 21.21 -7.57
C SER A 137 -4.41 21.13 -8.91
N LEU A 138 -4.31 19.93 -9.51
CA LEU A 138 -3.67 19.70 -10.80
C LEU A 138 -4.71 19.48 -11.93
N GLN A 139 -5.98 19.81 -11.70
CA GLN A 139 -6.98 19.83 -12.75
C GLN A 139 -6.66 20.92 -13.79
N GLY A 140 -6.61 20.53 -15.07
CA GLY A 140 -6.24 21.44 -16.17
C GLY A 140 -4.73 21.63 -16.37
N VAL A 141 -3.88 21.08 -15.50
CA VAL A 141 -2.42 21.06 -15.70
C VAL A 141 -2.04 19.96 -16.67
N LEU A 142 -1.24 20.30 -17.68
CA LEU A 142 -0.93 19.39 -18.79
C LEU A 142 0.28 18.48 -18.54
N ALA A 143 1.28 18.94 -17.77
CA ALA A 143 2.54 18.23 -17.56
C ALA A 143 3.14 18.52 -16.19
N ILE A 144 3.99 17.60 -15.73
CA ILE A 144 4.86 17.81 -14.57
C ILE A 144 5.87 18.90 -14.91
N ASN A 145 6.15 19.80 -13.97
CA ASN A 145 7.08 20.91 -14.15
C ASN A 145 7.71 21.31 -12.81
N SER A 146 8.59 22.30 -12.84
CA SER A 146 9.33 22.81 -11.67
C SER A 146 8.42 23.32 -10.54
N SER A 147 7.23 23.84 -10.84
CA SER A 147 6.28 24.37 -9.85
C SER A 147 5.49 23.30 -9.10
N ASN A 148 5.24 22.12 -9.71
CA ASN A 148 4.37 21.09 -9.14
C ASN A 148 5.08 19.81 -8.71
N ILE A 149 6.33 19.59 -9.11
CA ILE A 149 7.05 18.34 -8.80
C ILE A 149 7.18 18.05 -7.30
N GLY A 150 7.26 19.10 -6.46
CA GLY A 150 7.36 18.97 -5.01
C GLY A 150 6.14 18.32 -4.36
N LEU A 151 4.98 18.32 -5.03
CA LEU A 151 3.75 17.68 -4.53
C LEU A 151 3.85 16.15 -4.49
N PHE A 152 4.84 15.57 -5.19
CA PHE A 152 5.02 14.12 -5.31
C PHE A 152 6.05 13.56 -4.34
N ASP A 153 6.63 14.38 -3.46
CA ASP A 153 7.63 13.93 -2.51
C ASP A 153 7.06 12.92 -1.50
N GLY A 154 7.75 11.79 -1.34
CA GLY A 154 7.32 10.68 -0.48
C GLY A 154 6.09 9.89 -0.96
N CYS A 155 5.55 10.19 -2.14
CA CYS A 155 4.35 9.53 -2.64
C CYS A 155 4.65 8.09 -3.09
N LYS A 156 3.86 7.14 -2.56
CA LYS A 156 3.88 5.72 -2.99
C LYS A 156 2.81 5.40 -4.01
N LYS A 157 1.69 6.13 -3.98
CA LYS A 157 0.55 5.96 -4.88
C LYS A 157 0.06 7.33 -5.33
N ILE A 158 -0.13 7.49 -6.64
CA ILE A 158 -0.64 8.72 -7.25
C ILE A 158 -2.04 8.48 -7.79
N PHE A 159 -2.97 9.32 -7.35
CA PHE A 159 -4.34 9.36 -7.83
C PHE A 159 -4.45 10.38 -8.96
N GLY A 160 -4.39 9.90 -10.20
CA GLY A 160 -4.31 10.74 -11.40
C GLY A 160 -3.17 10.26 -12.30
N SER A 161 -2.64 11.16 -13.11
CA SER A 161 -1.66 10.82 -14.14
C SER A 161 -0.35 11.57 -14.00
N LEU A 162 0.68 11.09 -14.70
CA LEU A 162 1.96 11.77 -14.88
C LEU A 162 2.23 11.94 -16.37
N ALA A 163 2.64 13.14 -16.77
CA ALA A 163 3.01 13.47 -18.14
C ALA A 163 4.28 14.32 -18.16
N PHE A 164 5.27 13.90 -18.94
CA PHE A 164 6.54 14.60 -19.15
C PHE A 164 6.63 14.98 -20.62
N LEU A 165 6.48 16.28 -20.89
CA LEU A 165 6.43 16.85 -22.23
C LEU A 165 7.66 17.77 -22.43
N PRO A 166 7.99 18.21 -23.65
CA PRO A 166 9.17 19.05 -23.90
C PRO A 166 9.27 20.27 -22.97
N GLN A 167 8.14 20.96 -22.72
CA GLN A 167 8.06 22.11 -21.82
C GLN A 167 8.42 21.80 -20.36
N THR A 168 8.38 20.53 -19.93
CA THR A 168 8.86 20.12 -18.61
C THR A 168 10.35 20.46 -18.45
N PHE A 169 11.15 20.24 -19.49
CA PHE A 169 12.61 20.41 -19.45
C PHE A 169 13.10 21.68 -20.12
N THR A 170 12.33 22.29 -21.04
CA THR A 170 12.68 23.59 -21.63
C THR A 170 12.13 24.77 -20.82
N GLY A 171 11.17 24.53 -19.92
CA GLY A 171 10.38 25.57 -19.27
C GLY A 171 9.27 26.11 -20.17
N ASP A 172 8.41 26.93 -19.58
CA ASP A 172 7.31 27.63 -20.25
C ASP A 172 7.33 29.11 -19.86
N PRO A 173 7.97 29.99 -20.67
CA PRO A 173 8.05 31.42 -20.41
C PRO A 173 6.68 32.11 -20.33
N LEU A 174 5.68 31.62 -21.08
CA LEU A 174 4.33 32.23 -21.10
C LEU A 174 3.62 32.05 -19.75
N ARG A 175 3.96 30.99 -19.01
CA ARG A 175 3.44 30.69 -17.68
C ARG A 175 4.42 31.02 -16.55
N ASN A 176 5.57 31.63 -16.88
CA ASN A 176 6.67 31.90 -15.95
C ASN A 176 7.15 30.64 -15.20
N ILE A 177 7.24 29.51 -15.91
CA ILE A 177 7.68 28.23 -15.37
C ILE A 177 9.10 27.97 -15.87
N SER A 178 10.04 27.84 -14.95
CA SER A 178 11.43 27.48 -15.29
C SER A 178 11.53 26.02 -15.72
N ALA A 179 12.58 25.69 -16.48
CA ALA A 179 12.96 24.31 -16.75
C ALA A 179 13.08 23.51 -15.43
N LEU A 180 12.62 22.25 -15.46
CA LEU A 180 12.75 21.34 -14.34
C LEU A 180 14.20 20.86 -14.21
N ASP A 181 14.76 20.92 -12.99
CA ASP A 181 16.05 20.29 -12.71
C ASP A 181 15.89 18.76 -12.73
N PRO A 182 16.62 18.02 -13.59
CA PRO A 182 16.56 16.56 -13.66
C PRO A 182 16.74 15.85 -12.31
N ASN A 183 17.51 16.43 -11.38
CA ASN A 183 17.71 15.83 -10.05
C ASN A 183 16.42 15.75 -9.22
N GLN A 184 15.46 16.65 -9.48
CA GLN A 184 14.17 16.67 -8.80
C GLN A 184 13.28 15.48 -9.20
N LEU A 185 13.55 14.81 -10.34
CA LEU A 185 12.84 13.59 -10.73
C LEU A 185 13.02 12.44 -9.73
N GLY A 186 13.99 12.54 -8.83
CA GLY A 186 14.22 11.59 -7.75
C GLY A 186 13.01 11.39 -6.82
N VAL A 187 12.08 12.35 -6.75
CA VAL A 187 10.84 12.24 -5.93
C VAL A 187 10.01 11.02 -6.32
N PHE A 188 10.08 10.57 -7.58
CA PHE A 188 9.29 9.43 -8.05
C PHE A 188 9.87 8.06 -7.68
N ARG A 189 11.06 7.99 -7.07
CA ARG A 189 11.68 6.71 -6.70
C ARG A 189 10.87 5.90 -5.70
N SER A 190 10.06 6.54 -4.84
CA SER A 190 9.17 5.85 -3.90
C SER A 190 7.86 5.37 -4.54
N LEU A 191 7.57 5.79 -5.77
CA LEU A 191 6.30 5.55 -6.44
C LEU A 191 6.15 4.08 -6.83
N ARG A 192 5.01 3.50 -6.48
CA ARG A 192 4.65 2.10 -6.76
C ARG A 192 3.39 1.94 -7.59
N GLU A 193 2.47 2.90 -7.53
CA GLU A 193 1.20 2.78 -8.22
C GLU A 193 0.73 4.13 -8.79
N ILE A 194 0.27 4.10 -10.04
CA ILE A 194 -0.39 5.22 -10.72
C ILE A 194 -1.80 4.77 -11.09
N THR A 195 -2.82 5.52 -10.69
CA THR A 195 -4.21 5.15 -11.02
C THR A 195 -4.63 5.59 -12.43
N GLY A 196 -4.04 6.65 -12.96
CA GLY A 196 -4.25 7.16 -14.31
C GLY A 196 -3.26 6.55 -15.31
N TYR A 197 -2.55 7.43 -16.01
CA TYR A 197 -1.54 7.08 -17.02
C TYR A 197 -0.15 7.62 -16.68
N LEU A 198 0.88 7.02 -17.27
CA LEU A 198 2.23 7.56 -17.35
C LEU A 198 2.58 7.82 -18.82
N TYR A 199 2.85 9.07 -19.17
CA TYR A 199 3.19 9.45 -20.54
C TYR A 199 4.48 10.28 -20.58
N ILE A 200 5.44 9.86 -21.39
CA ILE A 200 6.77 10.45 -21.46
C ILE A 200 7.12 10.69 -22.94
N GLU A 201 7.17 11.96 -23.32
CA GLU A 201 7.52 12.44 -24.66
C GLU A 201 8.81 13.28 -24.65
N ALA A 202 9.25 13.71 -23.47
CA ALA A 202 10.57 14.30 -23.27
C ALA A 202 11.23 13.72 -22.02
N TRP A 203 12.56 13.66 -22.04
CA TRP A 203 13.38 13.16 -20.94
C TRP A 203 14.75 13.85 -20.96
N PRO A 204 15.48 13.94 -19.83
CA PRO A 204 16.82 14.53 -19.83
C PRO A 204 17.76 13.78 -20.78
N GLU A 205 18.44 14.51 -21.67
CA GLU A 205 19.29 13.91 -22.72
C GLU A 205 20.48 13.11 -22.19
N THR A 206 20.96 13.47 -21.00
CA THR A 206 22.07 12.79 -20.34
C THR A 206 21.67 11.44 -19.75
N TRP A 207 20.37 11.18 -19.56
CA TRP A 207 19.87 9.98 -18.93
C TRP A 207 19.52 8.91 -19.95
N ARG A 208 19.93 7.67 -19.68
CA ARG A 208 19.77 6.54 -20.61
C ARG A 208 18.60 5.60 -20.30
N ASN A 209 17.86 5.88 -19.23
CA ASN A 209 16.72 5.07 -18.80
C ASN A 209 15.71 5.86 -17.95
N LEU A 210 14.61 5.20 -17.59
CA LEU A 210 13.55 5.73 -16.73
C LEU A 210 13.62 5.17 -15.30
N SER A 211 14.84 4.91 -14.80
CA SER A 211 15.08 4.27 -13.49
C SER A 211 14.46 5.00 -12.29
N VAL A 212 14.07 6.27 -12.42
CA VAL A 212 13.29 6.95 -11.38
C VAL A 212 11.96 6.27 -11.09
N PHE A 213 11.41 5.51 -12.05
CA PHE A 213 10.21 4.70 -11.90
C PHE A 213 10.52 3.21 -11.69
N GLU A 214 11.72 2.83 -11.26
CA GLU A 214 12.12 1.42 -11.10
C GLU A 214 11.26 0.62 -10.10
N ASN A 215 10.60 1.32 -9.18
CA ASN A 215 9.71 0.75 -8.16
C ASN A 215 8.23 0.81 -8.56
N LEU A 216 7.90 1.32 -9.74
CA LEU A 216 6.52 1.37 -10.24
C LEU A 216 6.05 -0.05 -10.57
N GLU A 217 5.03 -0.51 -9.84
CA GLU A 217 4.47 -1.86 -9.94
C GLU A 217 3.19 -1.90 -10.79
N PHE A 218 2.34 -0.87 -10.66
CA PHE A 218 0.99 -0.86 -11.20
C PHE A 218 0.65 0.45 -11.92
N ILE A 219 0.09 0.34 -13.12
CA ILE A 219 -0.58 1.43 -13.84
C ILE A 219 -2.03 0.99 -14.08
N ARG A 220 -3.00 1.63 -13.41
CA ARG A 220 -4.40 1.17 -13.48
C ARG A 220 -5.10 1.59 -14.77
N GLY A 221 -4.70 2.69 -15.40
CA GLY A 221 -5.32 3.17 -16.64
C GLY A 221 -6.78 3.59 -16.48
N ARG A 222 -7.17 4.14 -15.31
CA ARG A 222 -8.52 4.72 -15.09
C ARG A 222 -8.72 5.99 -15.93
N MET A 223 -7.63 6.72 -16.13
CA MET A 223 -7.52 7.87 -17.02
C MET A 223 -6.50 7.54 -18.11
N LEU A 224 -6.78 7.96 -19.34
CA LEU A 224 -5.94 7.64 -20.49
C LEU A 224 -5.46 8.92 -21.18
N TYR A 225 -4.17 8.96 -21.54
CA TYR A 225 -3.62 10.06 -22.31
C TYR A 225 -4.30 10.12 -23.67
N ARG A 226 -4.90 11.27 -23.98
CA ARG A 226 -5.78 11.51 -25.15
C ARG A 226 -6.88 10.45 -25.31
N GLY A 227 -7.33 9.83 -24.21
CA GLY A 227 -8.36 8.81 -24.22
C GLY A 227 -7.91 7.41 -24.67
N VAL A 228 -6.62 7.19 -24.94
CA VAL A 228 -6.13 5.94 -25.53
C VAL A 228 -5.05 5.25 -24.70
N PHE A 229 -4.01 5.97 -24.29
CA PHE A 229 -2.79 5.36 -23.74
C PHE A 229 -2.74 5.41 -22.22
N SER A 230 -2.37 4.30 -21.58
CA SER A 230 -2.10 4.25 -20.14
C SER A 230 -0.61 4.28 -19.81
N LEU A 231 0.22 3.76 -20.71
CA LEU A 231 1.67 3.90 -20.69
C LEU A 231 2.11 4.36 -22.08
N GLY A 232 2.77 5.52 -22.15
CA GLY A 232 3.35 6.05 -23.39
C GLY A 232 4.80 6.46 -23.17
N VAL A 233 5.70 5.94 -23.98
CA VAL A 233 7.11 6.33 -24.03
C VAL A 233 7.48 6.53 -25.49
N GLN A 234 7.66 7.78 -25.91
CA GLN A 234 7.95 8.07 -27.30
C GLN A 234 8.97 9.17 -27.51
N SER A 235 9.67 9.10 -28.64
CA SER A 235 10.62 10.12 -29.08
C SER A 235 11.73 10.43 -28.07
N LEU A 236 12.13 9.42 -27.27
CA LEU A 236 13.19 9.54 -26.29
C LEU A 236 14.51 8.97 -26.80
N ASN A 237 15.62 9.53 -26.29
CA ASN A 237 16.98 9.07 -26.58
C ASN A 237 17.54 8.10 -25.51
N ILE A 238 16.66 7.27 -24.94
CA ILE A 238 17.00 6.27 -23.92
C ILE A 238 17.44 4.95 -24.55
N GLU A 239 18.27 4.19 -23.83
CA GLU A 239 18.79 2.88 -24.26
C GLU A 239 18.01 1.72 -23.65
N SER A 240 17.38 1.93 -22.48
CA SER A 240 16.55 0.95 -21.79
C SER A 240 15.40 1.61 -21.03
N LEU A 241 14.31 0.89 -20.75
CA LEU A 241 13.18 1.45 -20.00
C LEU A 241 13.47 1.52 -18.50
N GLY A 242 14.03 0.47 -17.90
CA GLY A 242 14.36 0.43 -16.47
C GLY A 242 13.16 0.26 -15.53
N LEU A 243 11.99 -0.14 -16.04
CA LEU A 243 10.76 -0.33 -15.25
C LEU A 243 10.68 -1.73 -14.61
N ARG A 244 11.74 -2.13 -13.88
CA ARG A 244 11.93 -3.51 -13.39
C ARG A 244 10.81 -4.07 -12.51
N SER A 245 10.10 -3.21 -11.79
CA SER A 245 9.02 -3.64 -10.88
C SER A 245 7.66 -3.70 -11.55
N LEU A 246 7.53 -3.26 -12.81
CA LEU A 246 6.24 -3.14 -13.48
C LEU A 246 5.64 -4.52 -13.74
N ARG A 247 4.47 -4.76 -13.16
CA ARG A 247 3.77 -6.06 -13.20
C ARG A 247 2.49 -6.02 -14.00
N ASN A 248 1.78 -4.89 -13.96
CA ASN A 248 0.43 -4.83 -14.50
C ASN A 248 0.08 -3.43 -15.03
N VAL A 249 -0.47 -3.40 -16.24
CA VAL A 249 -1.06 -2.23 -16.88
C VAL A 249 -2.52 -2.57 -17.20
N ALA A 250 -3.43 -2.12 -16.35
CA ALA A 250 -4.77 -2.71 -16.24
C ALA A 250 -5.82 -2.14 -17.22
N GLY A 251 -5.54 -0.99 -17.83
CA GLY A 251 -6.42 -0.33 -18.78
C GLY A 251 -5.61 0.45 -19.82
N GLY A 252 -6.23 0.83 -20.93
CA GLY A 252 -5.58 1.57 -22.01
C GLY A 252 -4.56 0.76 -22.83
N LEU A 253 -3.98 1.42 -23.84
CA LEU A 253 -2.97 0.86 -24.72
C LEU A 253 -1.55 1.25 -24.24
N ILE A 254 -0.60 0.33 -24.36
CA ILE A 254 0.84 0.61 -24.14
C ILE A 254 1.47 1.07 -25.46
N LEU A 255 2.09 2.24 -25.47
CA LEU A 255 2.81 2.80 -26.62
C LEU A 255 4.29 2.97 -26.29
N ILE A 256 5.16 2.24 -27.00
CA ILE A 256 6.62 2.44 -26.97
C ILE A 256 7.08 2.68 -28.41
N HIS A 257 7.24 3.94 -28.79
CA HIS A 257 7.36 4.30 -30.20
C HIS A 257 8.44 5.34 -30.48
N ASN A 258 9.14 5.21 -31.62
CA ASN A 258 10.09 6.21 -32.10
C ASN A 258 11.23 6.51 -31.11
N ASN A 259 11.74 5.48 -30.41
CA ASN A 259 12.90 5.62 -29.52
C ASN A 259 14.12 4.98 -30.19
N SER A 260 14.89 5.78 -30.92
CA SER A 260 15.92 5.31 -31.86
C SER A 260 17.06 4.51 -31.24
N ARG A 261 17.38 4.73 -29.96
CA ARG A 261 18.43 4.01 -29.21
C ARG A 261 17.91 2.92 -28.29
N LEU A 262 16.60 2.77 -28.16
CA LEU A 262 15.99 1.91 -27.15
C LEU A 262 16.11 0.42 -27.54
N CYS A 263 16.81 -0.33 -26.71
CA CYS A 263 16.94 -1.79 -26.77
C CYS A 263 16.05 -2.49 -25.73
N TYR A 264 16.15 -3.82 -25.64
CA TYR A 264 15.47 -4.69 -24.65
C TYR A 264 13.96 -4.87 -24.78
N THR A 265 13.30 -4.11 -25.66
CA THR A 265 11.84 -4.13 -25.83
C THR A 265 11.29 -5.45 -26.38
N SER A 266 12.03 -6.14 -27.25
CA SER A 266 11.62 -7.41 -27.85
C SER A 266 11.65 -8.59 -26.87
N SER A 267 12.48 -8.51 -25.83
CA SER A 267 12.61 -9.54 -24.81
C SER A 267 11.43 -9.56 -23.82
N LEU A 268 10.71 -8.44 -23.72
CA LEU A 268 9.65 -8.26 -22.74
C LEU A 268 8.31 -8.84 -23.22
N PRO A 269 7.63 -9.65 -22.40
CA PRO A 269 6.33 -10.21 -22.74
C PRO A 269 5.22 -9.20 -22.41
N TRP A 270 5.07 -8.19 -23.26
CA TRP A 270 4.06 -7.11 -23.14
C TRP A 270 2.65 -7.63 -22.89
N LYS A 271 2.27 -8.74 -23.54
CA LYS A 271 0.97 -9.41 -23.36
C LYS A 271 0.70 -9.79 -21.90
N ALA A 272 1.72 -10.18 -21.15
CA ALA A 272 1.60 -10.62 -19.77
C ALA A 272 1.48 -9.46 -18.76
N LEU A 273 1.71 -8.21 -19.20
CA LEU A 273 1.43 -7.02 -18.40
C LEU A 273 -0.03 -6.59 -18.50
N LEU A 274 -0.71 -7.01 -19.57
CA LEU A 274 -2.09 -6.65 -19.86
C LEU A 274 -3.07 -7.69 -19.30
N PRO A 275 -4.32 -7.30 -18.98
CA PRO A 275 -5.38 -8.24 -18.68
C PRO A 275 -5.58 -9.27 -19.81
N PRO A 276 -5.95 -10.53 -19.50
CA PRO A 276 -6.10 -11.59 -20.50
C PRO A 276 -7.05 -11.24 -21.66
N ASP A 277 -8.12 -10.49 -21.36
CA ASP A 277 -9.13 -10.03 -22.32
C ASP A 277 -8.62 -8.94 -23.29
N ARG A 278 -7.43 -8.38 -23.04
CA ARG A 278 -6.87 -7.23 -23.75
C ARG A 278 -5.43 -7.43 -24.23
N SER A 279 -5.00 -8.67 -24.38
CA SER A 279 -3.61 -9.05 -24.69
C SER A 279 -3.02 -8.46 -25.99
N ALA A 280 -3.82 -7.85 -26.86
CA ALA A 280 -3.36 -7.19 -28.10
C ALA A 280 -3.22 -5.65 -27.99
N GLN A 281 -3.47 -5.04 -26.83
CA GLN A 281 -3.47 -3.58 -26.67
C GLN A 281 -2.07 -3.01 -26.38
N PHE A 282 -1.12 -3.23 -27.28
CA PHE A 282 0.22 -2.60 -27.22
C PHE A 282 0.77 -2.30 -28.62
N ILE A 283 1.56 -1.22 -28.73
CA ILE A 283 2.26 -0.79 -29.94
C ILE A 283 3.72 -0.56 -29.56
N VAL A 284 4.62 -1.39 -30.09
CA VAL A 284 6.07 -1.30 -29.89
C VAL A 284 6.73 -1.31 -31.26
N THR A 285 6.99 -0.13 -31.82
CA THR A 285 7.44 0.04 -33.21
C THR A 285 8.39 1.23 -33.35
N ALA A 286 9.17 1.29 -34.43
CA ALA A 286 10.14 2.36 -34.69
C ALA A 286 11.15 2.59 -33.53
N ASN A 287 11.47 1.52 -32.80
CA ASN A 287 12.58 1.51 -31.85
C ASN A 287 13.80 0.86 -32.51
N ARG A 288 14.94 0.82 -31.82
CA ARG A 288 16.14 0.17 -32.33
C ARG A 288 15.88 -1.31 -32.66
N SER A 289 16.48 -1.81 -33.74
CA SER A 289 16.27 -3.19 -34.16
C SER A 289 16.86 -4.17 -33.13
N PRO A 290 16.19 -5.31 -32.84
CA PRO A 290 16.73 -6.31 -31.93
C PRO A 290 18.08 -6.89 -32.38
N GLN A 291 18.31 -6.96 -33.70
CA GLN A 291 19.55 -7.48 -34.28
C GLN A 291 20.73 -6.54 -34.02
N ASP A 292 20.54 -5.23 -34.22
CA ASP A 292 21.60 -4.24 -33.96
C ASP A 292 21.91 -4.17 -32.46
N CYS A 293 20.87 -4.24 -31.61
CA CYS A 293 21.05 -4.33 -30.17
C CYS A 293 21.89 -5.55 -29.78
N ALA A 294 21.59 -6.72 -30.34
CA ALA A 294 22.34 -7.94 -30.05
C ALA A 294 23.80 -7.89 -30.54
N ALA A 295 24.03 -7.31 -31.72
CA ALA A 295 25.37 -7.14 -32.29
C ALA A 295 26.28 -6.25 -31.42
N GLU A 296 25.71 -5.27 -30.73
CA GLU A 296 26.43 -4.38 -29.81
C GLU A 296 26.41 -4.87 -28.34
N GLY A 297 25.88 -6.08 -28.08
CA GLY A 297 25.86 -6.66 -26.74
C GLY A 297 24.76 -6.13 -25.82
N TYR A 298 23.77 -5.38 -26.34
CA TYR A 298 22.57 -4.98 -25.58
C TYR A 298 21.58 -6.14 -25.47
N VAL A 299 21.98 -7.18 -24.74
CA VAL A 299 21.21 -8.38 -24.46
C VAL A 299 20.94 -8.52 -22.96
N CYS A 300 19.90 -9.26 -22.60
CA CYS A 300 19.61 -9.53 -21.20
C CYS A 300 20.74 -10.31 -20.53
N ASP A 301 20.90 -10.08 -19.23
CA ASP A 301 21.83 -10.84 -18.41
C ASP A 301 21.51 -12.35 -18.47
N ALA A 302 22.55 -13.19 -18.41
CA ALA A 302 22.41 -14.64 -18.45
C ALA A 302 21.53 -15.18 -17.31
N GLN A 303 21.43 -14.45 -16.19
CA GLN A 303 20.57 -14.82 -15.05
C GLN A 303 19.09 -14.47 -15.24
N CYS A 304 18.72 -13.78 -16.33
CA CYS A 304 17.35 -13.36 -16.56
C CYS A 304 16.52 -14.46 -17.22
N GLU A 305 15.31 -14.64 -16.70
CA GLU A 305 14.27 -15.48 -17.30
C GLU A 305 13.07 -14.61 -17.72
N GLY A 306 12.57 -14.81 -18.93
CA GLY A 306 11.37 -14.12 -19.43
C GLY A 306 11.55 -12.63 -19.72
N GLY A 307 12.76 -12.21 -20.08
CA GLY A 307 13.08 -10.84 -20.51
C GLY A 307 13.68 -9.94 -19.43
N CYS A 308 14.10 -8.74 -19.83
CA CYS A 308 14.69 -7.75 -18.94
C CYS A 308 14.31 -6.33 -19.34
N TRP A 309 14.37 -5.42 -18.37
CA TRP A 309 14.03 -4.01 -18.54
C TRP A 309 15.23 -3.13 -18.91
N GLY A 310 16.42 -3.72 -19.00
CA GLY A 310 17.70 -3.07 -19.25
C GLY A 310 18.88 -4.01 -18.96
N PRO A 311 20.10 -3.47 -18.95
CA PRO A 311 21.31 -4.27 -18.74
C PRO A 311 21.47 -4.74 -17.28
N GLY A 312 22.13 -5.89 -17.13
CA GLY A 312 22.58 -6.44 -15.85
C GLY A 312 21.52 -7.24 -15.08
N PRO A 313 21.94 -7.94 -14.01
CA PRO A 313 21.10 -8.90 -13.28
C PRO A 313 20.02 -8.22 -12.42
N GLY A 314 20.11 -6.91 -12.22
CA GLY A 314 19.14 -6.10 -11.48
C GLY A 314 17.90 -5.66 -12.27
N GLN A 315 17.88 -5.95 -13.58
CA GLN A 315 16.82 -5.54 -14.52
C GLN A 315 15.99 -6.72 -15.04
N CYS A 316 16.30 -7.94 -14.60
CA CYS A 316 15.56 -9.13 -15.02
C CYS A 316 14.09 -9.06 -14.57
N ARG A 317 13.17 -9.51 -15.43
CA ARG A 317 11.77 -9.67 -15.07
C ARG A 317 11.58 -10.79 -14.05
N SER A 318 12.21 -11.93 -14.31
CA SER A 318 12.34 -13.06 -13.39
C SER A 318 13.79 -13.53 -13.36
N CYS A 319 14.20 -14.16 -12.26
CA CYS A 319 15.52 -14.75 -12.14
C CYS A 319 15.45 -16.23 -12.51
N GLN A 320 16.41 -16.71 -13.30
CA GLN A 320 16.50 -18.13 -13.67
C GLN A 320 16.79 -19.03 -12.47
N LYS A 321 17.64 -18.57 -11.53
CA LYS A 321 18.05 -19.35 -10.36
C LYS A 321 17.60 -18.73 -9.04
N LYS A 322 18.36 -17.77 -8.52
CA LYS A 322 18.12 -17.17 -7.20
C LYS A 322 18.09 -15.65 -7.31
N ARG A 323 17.48 -15.00 -6.32
CA ARG A 323 17.40 -13.53 -6.24
C ARG A 323 17.94 -13.02 -4.91
N ARG A 324 18.84 -12.05 -4.97
CA ARG A 324 19.42 -11.36 -3.81
C ARG A 324 19.04 -9.88 -3.86
N GLY A 325 18.08 -9.48 -3.03
CA GLY A 325 17.52 -8.13 -3.10
C GLY A 325 16.85 -7.88 -4.45
N SER A 326 17.40 -6.96 -5.24
CA SER A 326 16.92 -6.66 -6.59
C SER A 326 17.67 -7.37 -7.72
N GLU A 327 18.74 -8.11 -7.43
CA GLU A 327 19.60 -8.72 -8.45
C GLU A 327 19.44 -10.24 -8.51
N CYS A 328 19.48 -10.78 -9.71
CA CYS A 328 19.54 -12.22 -9.94
C CYS A 328 20.98 -12.73 -9.73
N VAL A 329 21.11 -13.85 -9.06
CA VAL A 329 22.39 -14.47 -8.74
C VAL A 329 22.32 -15.97 -9.00
N GLU A 330 23.45 -16.53 -9.40
CA GLU A 330 23.64 -17.97 -9.60
C GLU A 330 23.37 -18.75 -8.31
N GLU A 331 23.98 -18.28 -7.21
CA GLU A 331 23.92 -18.92 -5.90
C GLU A 331 23.77 -17.89 -4.76
N CYS A 332 23.19 -18.32 -3.64
CA CYS A 332 23.23 -17.55 -2.40
C CYS A 332 24.59 -17.75 -1.74
N ASN A 333 25.24 -16.67 -1.28
CA ASN A 333 26.48 -16.79 -0.51
C ASN A 333 26.16 -17.30 0.89
N ILE A 334 25.92 -18.61 1.01
CA ILE A 334 25.52 -19.25 2.25
C ILE A 334 26.67 -19.15 3.27
N ARG A 335 27.93 -19.34 2.85
CA ARG A 335 29.09 -19.46 3.75
C ARG A 335 29.94 -18.20 3.92
N GLN A 336 29.81 -17.20 3.06
CA GLN A 336 30.67 -16.01 3.02
C GLN A 336 29.90 -14.77 2.53
N GLY A 337 29.21 -14.10 3.45
CA GLY A 337 28.61 -12.79 3.20
C GLY A 337 29.36 -11.70 3.95
N ARG A 338 29.96 -10.73 3.24
CA ARG A 338 30.36 -9.44 3.83
C ARG A 338 29.12 -8.57 3.99
N ALA A 339 28.84 -8.13 5.21
CA ALA A 339 27.95 -7.00 5.46
C ALA A 339 28.75 -5.87 6.11
N LEU A 340 28.47 -4.64 5.67
CA LEU A 340 29.06 -3.43 6.25
C LEU A 340 28.17 -2.96 7.40
N ARG A 341 28.69 -2.85 8.63
CA ARG A 341 27.94 -2.20 9.72
C ARG A 341 28.17 -0.71 9.60
N LEU A 342 27.11 0.06 9.37
CA LEU A 342 27.13 1.48 9.69
C LEU A 342 26.95 1.60 11.22
N GLY A 343 28.05 1.63 11.96
CA GLY A 343 28.05 1.92 13.40
C GLY A 343 28.34 3.39 13.64
N PHE A 344 27.46 4.08 14.36
CA PHE A 344 27.75 5.40 14.93
C PHE A 344 28.68 5.22 16.13
N ALA A 345 29.90 5.75 16.07
CA ALA A 345 30.78 5.82 17.23
C ALA A 345 30.40 7.05 18.07
N TYR A 346 29.90 6.84 19.29
CA TYR A 346 29.92 7.87 20.33
C TYR A 346 31.26 7.79 21.03
N GLY A 347 32.14 8.76 20.79
CA GLY A 347 33.33 9.00 21.60
C GLY A 347 32.97 9.96 22.74
N GLU A 348 33.47 9.68 23.94
CA GLU A 348 33.58 10.71 24.97
C GLU A 348 34.50 11.82 24.44
N GLY A 349 33.97 13.03 24.30
CA GLY A 349 34.67 14.19 23.74
C GLY A 349 34.45 14.35 22.24
N GLY A 350 33.56 15.26 21.87
CA GLY A 350 33.13 15.47 20.48
C GLY A 350 34.26 15.84 19.52
N THR A 351 34.41 15.05 18.46
CA THR A 351 34.69 15.46 17.07
C THR A 351 34.51 14.22 16.18
N ALA A 352 33.68 14.31 15.13
CA ALA A 352 33.36 13.20 14.25
C ALA A 352 34.48 12.98 13.22
N PHE A 353 35.25 11.90 13.37
CA PHE A 353 36.08 11.34 12.29
C PHE A 353 35.41 10.10 11.70
N ARG A 354 35.32 10.07 10.37
CA ARG A 354 34.81 8.94 9.58
C ARG A 354 35.91 7.89 9.43
N GLY A 355 36.10 7.07 10.44
CA GLY A 355 36.95 5.87 10.39
C GLY A 355 36.10 4.62 10.17
N VAL A 356 36.32 3.90 9.06
CA VAL A 356 35.74 2.56 8.85
C VAL A 356 36.49 1.60 9.78
N LYS A 357 35.82 1.13 10.83
CA LYS A 357 36.30 -0.01 11.63
C LYS A 357 35.84 -1.29 10.93
N GLU A 358 36.75 -2.02 10.32
CA GLU A 358 36.47 -3.24 9.56
C GLU A 358 36.31 -4.44 10.52
N ASP A 359 35.17 -4.53 11.21
CA ASP A 359 34.77 -5.75 11.90
C ASP A 359 33.95 -6.62 10.93
N GLN A 360 34.57 -7.63 10.32
CA GLN A 360 33.92 -8.57 9.40
C GLN A 360 33.03 -9.55 10.18
N TYR A 361 31.71 -9.36 10.14
CA TYR A 361 30.74 -10.36 10.58
C TYR A 361 30.17 -11.09 9.35
N THR A 362 30.18 -12.43 9.42
CA THR A 362 29.62 -13.29 8.38
C THR A 362 28.10 -13.25 8.46
N VAL A 363 27.45 -12.72 7.42
CA VAL A 363 25.99 -12.80 7.29
C VAL A 363 25.65 -14.05 6.49
N TRP A 364 25.05 -15.02 7.17
CA TRP A 364 24.53 -16.25 6.58
C TRP A 364 23.20 -15.96 5.88
N LYS A 365 23.01 -16.53 4.69
CA LYS A 365 21.79 -16.40 3.90
C LYS A 365 21.33 -17.76 3.39
N TYR A 366 20.04 -17.97 3.27
CA TYR A 366 19.44 -19.19 2.74
C TYR A 366 18.41 -18.85 1.65
N PRO A 367 18.19 -19.72 0.66
CA PRO A 367 17.11 -19.55 -0.29
C PRO A 367 15.77 -19.95 0.34
N ASP A 368 14.75 -19.12 0.19
CA ASP A 368 13.37 -19.52 0.49
C ASP A 368 12.78 -20.44 -0.60
N ALA A 369 11.54 -20.92 -0.38
CA ALA A 369 10.82 -21.74 -1.35
C ALA A 369 10.61 -21.05 -2.72
N THR A 370 10.75 -19.72 -2.78
CA THR A 370 10.65 -18.91 -4.01
C THR A 370 12.02 -18.58 -4.62
N GLY A 371 13.11 -19.11 -4.06
CA GLY A 371 14.48 -18.88 -4.54
C GLY A 371 15.10 -17.55 -4.12
N ARG A 372 14.51 -16.81 -3.17
CA ARG A 372 15.07 -15.55 -2.67
C ARG A 372 16.09 -15.83 -1.57
N CYS A 373 17.25 -15.18 -1.65
CA CYS A 373 18.29 -15.26 -0.62
C CYS A 373 17.92 -14.38 0.57
N LEU A 374 17.41 -14.98 1.65
CA LEU A 374 17.04 -14.33 2.90
C LEU A 374 18.18 -14.43 3.93
N PRO A 375 18.40 -13.41 4.79
CA PRO A 375 19.34 -13.51 5.90
C PRO A 375 18.84 -14.50 6.98
N CYS A 376 19.75 -15.25 7.60
CA CYS A 376 19.42 -16.09 8.77
C CYS A 376 19.22 -15.21 10.03
N GLU A 377 18.24 -15.54 10.88
CA GLU A 377 17.87 -14.79 12.11
C GLU A 377 18.78 -15.05 13.34
N VAL A 378 20.06 -15.39 13.15
CA VAL A 378 20.89 -15.90 14.25
C VAL A 378 21.31 -14.79 15.25
N ASN A 379 21.09 -15.04 16.55
CA ASN A 379 21.61 -14.22 17.63
C ASN A 379 23.14 -14.36 17.72
N CYS A 380 23.86 -13.27 17.47
CA CYS A 380 25.32 -13.23 17.33
C CYS A 380 26.08 -13.35 18.66
N THR A 381 25.93 -14.45 19.41
CA THR A 381 26.79 -14.76 20.57
C THR A 381 27.28 -16.20 20.66
N LEU A 382 26.82 -17.15 19.82
CA LEU A 382 27.21 -18.56 19.95
C LEU A 382 27.81 -19.15 18.65
N SER A 383 28.83 -19.99 18.86
CA SER A 383 29.79 -20.48 17.88
C SER A 383 29.13 -21.25 16.72
N CYS A 384 29.32 -20.75 15.50
CA CYS A 384 28.77 -21.24 14.22
C CYS A 384 29.42 -22.55 13.70
N LYS A 385 29.61 -23.58 14.54
CA LYS A 385 30.27 -24.84 14.11
C LYS A 385 29.31 -25.88 13.51
N VAL A 386 28.01 -25.72 13.69
CA VAL A 386 26.99 -26.67 13.20
C VAL A 386 25.95 -25.92 12.36
N LEU A 387 25.73 -26.40 11.13
CA LEU A 387 24.80 -25.84 10.15
C LEU A 387 23.64 -26.82 9.94
N ASP A 388 22.44 -26.31 9.68
CA ASP A 388 21.30 -27.11 9.21
C ASP A 388 21.45 -27.48 7.72
N GLU A 389 20.49 -28.25 7.19
CA GLU A 389 20.44 -28.63 5.76
C GLU A 389 20.29 -27.41 4.84
N GLN A 390 19.79 -26.30 5.36
CA GLN A 390 19.59 -25.03 4.66
C GLN A 390 20.82 -24.11 4.73
N GLY A 391 21.87 -24.53 5.45
CA GLY A 391 23.13 -23.81 5.62
C GLY A 391 23.08 -22.64 6.59
N CYS A 392 22.05 -22.53 7.44
CA CYS A 392 22.01 -21.61 8.58
C CYS A 392 22.63 -22.25 9.84
N PRO A 393 23.26 -21.48 10.74
CA PRO A 393 23.73 -22.00 12.03
C PRO A 393 22.57 -22.50 12.89
N ILE A 394 22.69 -23.70 13.43
CA ILE A 394 21.69 -24.28 14.34
C ILE A 394 21.77 -23.59 15.70
N ASP A 395 20.64 -23.07 16.21
CA ASP A 395 20.54 -22.59 17.60
C ASP A 395 20.81 -23.76 18.55
N GLN A 396 22.01 -23.81 19.14
CA GLN A 396 22.29 -24.70 20.25
C GLN A 396 21.63 -24.15 21.52
N ARG A 397 20.30 -24.12 21.57
CA ARG A 397 19.61 -24.12 22.85
C ARG A 397 19.97 -25.43 23.53
N ALA A 398 20.65 -25.32 24.67
CA ALA A 398 20.75 -26.42 25.60
C ALA A 398 19.34 -26.99 25.81
N GLY A 399 19.16 -28.28 25.49
CA GLY A 399 17.91 -29.00 25.76
C GLY A 399 17.49 -28.87 27.23
N PRO A 400 16.25 -29.24 27.58
CA PRO A 400 15.65 -28.97 28.88
C PRO A 400 16.33 -29.78 29.99
N GLY A 401 17.46 -29.26 30.48
CA GLY A 401 18.28 -29.81 31.55
C GLY A 401 18.47 -28.79 32.66
N THR A 402 17.41 -28.09 33.07
CA THR A 402 17.43 -27.12 34.18
C THR A 402 16.17 -27.24 35.06
N THR A 403 15.74 -28.46 35.38
CA THR A 403 14.69 -28.70 36.40
C THR A 403 15.24 -29.08 37.78
N ILE A 404 16.56 -29.11 37.98
CA ILE A 404 17.14 -29.45 39.31
C ILE A 404 17.42 -28.18 40.15
N ALA A 405 17.78 -27.05 39.54
CA ALA A 405 18.10 -25.83 40.29
C ALA A 405 16.86 -25.10 40.87
N ALA A 406 15.70 -25.21 40.21
CA ALA A 406 14.47 -24.57 40.67
C ALA A 406 13.84 -25.27 41.89
N VAL A 407 14.01 -26.59 42.01
CA VAL A 407 13.47 -27.37 43.14
C VAL A 407 14.25 -27.06 44.42
N VAL A 408 15.58 -26.99 44.35
CA VAL A 408 16.42 -26.69 45.53
C VAL A 408 16.19 -25.26 46.02
N GLY A 409 16.10 -24.28 45.11
CA GLY A 409 15.78 -22.89 45.46
C GLY A 409 14.39 -22.72 46.07
N GLY A 410 13.37 -23.40 45.49
CA GLY A 410 12.00 -23.38 46.00
C GLY A 410 11.85 -24.04 47.37
N VAL A 411 12.53 -25.16 47.61
CA VAL A 411 12.53 -25.84 48.92
C VAL A 411 13.21 -24.97 49.98
N ILE A 412 14.33 -24.31 49.66
CA ILE A 412 15.02 -23.40 50.59
C ILE A 412 14.12 -22.19 50.91
N LEU A 413 13.49 -21.58 49.90
CA LEU A 413 12.59 -20.45 50.11
C LEU A 413 11.36 -20.84 50.96
N PHE A 414 10.80 -22.02 50.72
CA PHE A 414 9.68 -22.55 51.49
C PHE A 414 10.07 -22.81 52.95
N LEU A 415 11.25 -23.39 53.21
CA LEU A 415 11.75 -23.60 54.56
C LEU A 415 12.00 -22.28 55.31
N ILE A 416 12.50 -21.25 54.61
CA ILE A 416 12.67 -19.90 55.19
C ILE A 416 11.31 -19.30 55.55
N LEU A 417 10.30 -19.40 54.68
CA LEU A 417 8.96 -18.89 54.96
C LEU A 417 8.28 -19.61 56.15
N VAL A 418 8.45 -20.94 56.25
CA VAL A 418 7.96 -21.71 57.40
C VAL A 418 8.68 -21.30 58.69
N ALA A 419 9.99 -21.09 58.67
CA ALA A 419 10.74 -20.62 59.83
C ALA A 419 10.29 -19.22 60.29
N ILE A 420 10.04 -18.30 59.35
CA ILE A 420 9.51 -16.96 59.65
C ILE A 420 8.11 -17.06 60.26
N LEU A 421 7.23 -17.92 59.71
CA LEU A 421 5.89 -18.13 60.25
C LEU A 421 5.93 -18.70 61.68
N VAL A 422 6.78 -19.70 61.93
CA VAL A 422 6.98 -20.26 63.29
C VAL A 422 7.52 -19.20 64.24
N PHE A 423 8.48 -18.38 63.82
CA PHE A 423 8.99 -17.28 64.63
C PHE A 423 7.89 -16.25 64.94
N TYR A 424 7.07 -15.90 63.94
CA TYR A 424 5.94 -14.98 64.11
C TYR A 424 4.90 -15.53 65.10
N LEU A 425 4.53 -16.81 64.98
CA LEU A 425 3.59 -17.47 65.90
C LEU A 425 4.15 -17.61 67.31
N ARG A 426 5.46 -17.92 67.46
CA ARG A 426 6.14 -17.93 68.76
C ARG A 426 6.16 -16.54 69.39
N ARG A 427 6.45 -15.50 68.61
CA ARG A 427 6.43 -14.10 69.05
C ARG A 427 5.02 -13.68 69.46
N GLN A 428 3.99 -14.07 68.70
CA GLN A 428 2.59 -13.83 69.07
C GLN A 428 2.21 -14.54 70.38
N LYS A 429 2.58 -15.81 70.56
CA LYS A 429 2.36 -16.51 71.84
C LYS A 429 3.10 -15.84 73.00
N HIS A 430 4.31 -15.36 72.78
CA HIS A 430 5.09 -14.66 73.79
C HIS A 430 4.47 -13.29 74.14
N MET A 431 3.96 -12.55 73.15
CA MET A 431 3.22 -11.30 73.36
C MET A 431 1.91 -11.54 74.11
N LYS A 432 1.12 -12.55 73.72
CA LYS A 432 -0.09 -12.94 74.46
C LYS A 432 0.22 -13.36 75.90
N ARG A 433 1.29 -14.13 76.15
CA ARG A 433 1.74 -14.47 77.51
C ARG A 433 2.13 -13.23 78.32
N LYS A 434 2.80 -12.24 77.71
CA LYS A 434 3.10 -10.96 78.37
C LYS A 434 1.84 -10.17 78.71
N GLU A 435 0.81 -10.19 77.87
CA GLU A 435 -0.48 -9.54 78.15
C GLU A 435 -1.29 -10.28 79.22
N THR A 436 -1.26 -11.62 79.25
CA THR A 436 -1.90 -12.41 80.30
C THR A 436 -1.22 -12.19 81.66
N LEU A 437 0.11 -12.08 81.70
CA LEU A 437 0.86 -11.79 82.93
C LEU A 437 0.60 -10.37 83.46
N ARG A 438 0.43 -9.37 82.58
CA ARG A 438 0.05 -8.00 82.97
C ARG A 438 -1.36 -7.92 83.57
N ARG A 439 -2.32 -8.71 83.08
CA ARG A 439 -3.67 -8.79 83.67
C ARG A 439 -3.66 -9.40 85.08
N ILE A 440 -2.84 -10.42 85.32
CA ILE A 440 -2.70 -11.04 86.65
C ILE A 440 -2.03 -10.08 87.65
N LEU A 441 -1.05 -9.29 87.22
CA LEU A 441 -0.41 -8.27 88.06
C LEU A 441 -1.37 -7.10 88.40
N GLN A 442 -2.27 -6.71 87.49
CA GLN A 442 -3.29 -5.69 87.77
C GLN A 442 -4.40 -6.17 88.71
N GLU A 443 -4.75 -7.46 88.73
CA GLU A 443 -5.69 -8.00 89.73
C GLU A 443 -5.07 -8.09 91.14
N HIS A 444 -3.75 -8.17 91.25
CA HIS A 444 -3.06 -8.18 92.55
C HIS A 444 -2.95 -6.78 93.17
N GLU A 445 -2.96 -5.70 92.38
CA GLU A 445 -2.93 -4.31 92.88
C GLU A 445 -4.32 -3.74 93.25
N VAL A 446 -5.43 -4.42 92.91
CA VAL A 446 -6.80 -3.95 93.20
C VAL A 446 -7.36 -4.48 94.54
N CYS A 447 -6.67 -5.42 95.20
CA CYS A 447 -7.08 -5.97 96.50
C CYS A 447 -6.51 -5.23 97.73
N GLU A 448 -5.61 -4.25 97.56
CA GLU A 448 -5.09 -3.41 98.64
C GLU A 448 -5.56 -1.96 98.46
N GLY A 449 -6.83 -1.69 98.81
CA GLY A 449 -7.35 -0.34 98.66
C GLY A 449 -8.77 -0.12 99.15
N ARG A 450 -9.10 -0.47 100.40
CA ARG A 450 -10.20 0.21 101.11
C ARG A 450 -9.94 0.32 102.61
N PRO A 451 -9.85 1.54 103.17
CA PRO A 451 -9.63 1.76 104.59
C PRO A 451 -10.93 1.66 105.41
N GLU A 452 -10.75 1.22 106.65
CA GLU A 452 -11.71 1.25 107.74
C GLU A 452 -12.08 2.67 108.18
N THR A 453 -13.29 2.82 108.72
CA THR A 453 -13.79 3.75 109.78
C THR A 453 -15.29 3.96 109.51
N GLY A 454 -16.24 3.80 110.43
CA GLY A 454 -16.25 3.49 111.86
C GLY A 454 -17.61 3.95 112.43
N GLY A 455 -18.15 3.20 113.40
CA GLY A 455 -19.21 3.63 114.34
C GLY A 455 -20.61 3.82 113.73
N GLU A 456 -21.75 3.62 114.40
CA GLU A 456 -22.13 3.44 115.79
C GLU A 456 -23.55 2.82 115.81
N GLY A 457 -23.85 1.91 116.74
CA GLY A 457 -25.21 1.70 117.27
C GLY A 457 -25.39 2.53 118.55
N PRO A 458 -26.27 2.18 119.50
CA PRO A 458 -27.64 1.65 119.44
C PRO A 458 -28.62 2.52 120.30
N SER A 459 -29.93 2.24 120.26
CA SER A 459 -30.88 2.18 121.41
C SER A 459 -32.29 1.90 120.93
#